data_AF-A0A9D4J6Z3-F1
#
_entry.id   AF-A0A9D4J6Z3-F1
#
_cell.length_a   1.000
_cell.length_b   1.000
_cell.length_c   1.000
_cell.angle_alpha   90.00
_cell.angle_beta   90.00
_cell.angle_gamma   90.00
#
_symmetry.space_group_name_H-M   'P 1'
#
loop_
_entity.id
_entity.type
_entity.pdbx_description
1 polymer ?
#
loop_
_entity_poly.entity_id
_entity_poly.type
_entity_poly.pdbx_seq_one_letter_code
_entity_poly.pdbx_strand_id
1 'polypeptide(L)'
;MFKSIGIFYPAAPRGNDNVPVVCLPSHFTKLGIYKEYEQLCISTHARCMKLSAFIIIWASCTPHIKIAHPRDDACAKCESLRKDVASSVSEEEKMLSTTALQNHIVDARKVRCNPIKITIL
;
A
#
# COMPACT_ATOMS: atom_id res chain seq x y z
N MET A 1 -2.44 -19.70 -10.75
CA MET A 1 -2.55 -18.47 -11.57
C MET A 1 -3.13 -17.38 -10.67
N PHE A 2 -2.28 -16.62 -9.97
CA PHE A 2 -2.73 -15.64 -8.98
C PHE A 2 -2.98 -14.29 -9.65
N LYS A 3 -4.25 -13.88 -9.68
CA LYS A 3 -4.69 -12.58 -10.20
C LYS A 3 -4.66 -11.58 -9.05
N SER A 4 -3.49 -11.00 -8.79
CA SER A 4 -3.31 -9.98 -7.75
C SER A 4 -3.95 -8.67 -8.22
N ILE A 5 -5.08 -8.29 -7.63
CA ILE A 5 -5.64 -6.94 -7.81
C ILE A 5 -4.75 -6.00 -7.00
N GLY A 6 -3.77 -5.39 -7.67
CA GLY A 6 -2.94 -4.35 -7.07
C GLY A 6 -3.81 -3.17 -6.66
N ILE A 7 -3.67 -2.71 -5.42
CA ILE A 7 -4.29 -1.48 -4.95
C ILE A 7 -3.48 -0.33 -5.58
N PHE A 8 -4.02 0.28 -6.64
CA PHE A 8 -3.43 1.48 -7.22
C PHE A 8 -3.68 2.66 -6.28
N TYR A 9 -2.61 3.34 -5.89
CA TYR A 9 -2.72 4.63 -5.21
C TYR A 9 -3.52 5.61 -6.07
N PRO A 10 -4.40 6.45 -5.49
CA PRO A 10 -4.87 7.63 -6.20
C PRO A 10 -3.63 8.46 -6.58
N ALA A 11 -3.57 8.87 -7.85
CA ALA A 11 -2.45 9.56 -8.46
C ALA A 11 -2.02 10.79 -7.64
N ALA A 12 -1.10 10.58 -6.70
CA ALA A 12 -0.36 11.66 -6.07
C ALA A 12 0.78 12.01 -7.04
N PRO A 13 0.90 13.26 -7.49
CA PRO A 13 2.02 13.67 -8.34
C PRO A 13 3.30 13.53 -7.52
N ARG A 14 4.08 12.49 -7.79
CA ARG A 14 5.42 12.31 -7.24
C ARG A 14 6.41 12.43 -8.38
N GLY A 15 7.43 13.24 -8.17
CA GLY A 15 8.40 13.60 -9.19
C GLY A 15 9.08 12.38 -9.82
N ASN A 16 9.10 12.41 -11.15
CA ASN A 16 10.17 11.95 -12.04
C ASN A 16 10.48 10.45 -12.22
N ASP A 17 9.68 9.51 -11.74
CA ASP A 17 9.86 8.10 -12.12
C ASP A 17 8.62 7.63 -12.90
N ASN A 18 8.73 7.48 -14.22
CA ASN A 18 7.67 7.00 -15.12
C ASN A 18 7.27 5.52 -14.88
N VAL A 19 7.67 4.92 -13.76
CA VAL A 19 7.41 3.52 -13.43
C VAL A 19 6.31 3.42 -12.36
N PRO A 20 5.17 2.79 -12.66
CA PRO A 20 4.11 2.57 -11.68
C PRO A 20 4.61 1.78 -10.47
N VAL A 21 4.33 2.29 -9.27
CA VAL A 21 4.64 1.58 -8.01
C VAL A 21 3.65 0.43 -7.85
N VAL A 22 4.15 -0.77 -7.59
CA VAL A 22 3.35 -1.95 -7.29
C VAL A 22 3.36 -2.17 -5.78
N CYS A 23 2.18 -2.15 -5.16
CA CYS A 23 2.02 -2.43 -3.73
C CYS A 23 1.61 -3.89 -3.52
N LEU A 24 2.45 -4.65 -2.80
CA LEU A 24 2.08 -5.95 -2.27
C LEU A 24 1.19 -5.79 -1.03
N PRO A 25 0.21 -6.68 -0.81
CA PRO A 25 -0.63 -6.64 0.38
C PRO A 25 0.15 -6.65 1.70
N SER A 26 -0.41 -6.02 2.73
CA SER A 26 0.24 -5.83 4.04
C SER A 26 0.55 -7.11 4.81
N HIS A 27 -0.12 -8.21 4.50
CA HIS A 27 0.16 -9.53 5.10
C HIS A 27 1.47 -10.15 4.57
N PHE A 28 2.01 -9.65 3.46
CA PHE A 28 3.33 -10.05 2.97
C PHE A 28 4.41 -9.16 3.60
N THR A 29 5.23 -9.74 4.46
CA THR A 29 6.46 -9.09 4.93
C THR A 29 7.63 -9.54 4.04
N LYS A 30 8.72 -8.75 3.96
CA LYS A 30 9.96 -9.20 3.27
C LYS A 30 10.46 -10.56 3.81
N LEU A 31 10.26 -10.79 5.11
CA LEU A 31 10.54 -12.07 5.76
C LEU A 31 9.58 -13.18 5.30
N GLY A 32 8.29 -12.89 5.16
CA GLY A 32 7.31 -13.85 4.63
C GLY A 32 7.64 -14.28 3.21
N ILE A 33 7.94 -13.31 2.33
CA ILE A 33 8.37 -13.57 0.95
C ILE A 33 9.66 -14.40 0.93
N TYR A 34 10.62 -14.09 1.81
CA TYR A 34 11.83 -14.89 1.95
C TYR A 34 11.54 -16.33 2.39
N LYS A 35 10.61 -16.56 3.31
CA LYS A 35 10.23 -17.92 3.74
C LYS A 35 9.62 -18.73 2.60
N GLU A 36 8.79 -18.11 1.77
CA GLU A 36 8.25 -18.76 0.56
C GLU A 36 9.38 -19.09 -0.43
N TYR A 37 10.32 -18.17 -0.64
CA TYR A 37 11.52 -18.40 -1.45
C TYR A 37 12.36 -19.56 -0.91
N GLU A 38 12.59 -19.61 0.41
CA GLU A 38 13.36 -20.67 1.07
C GLU A 38 12.68 -22.04 0.92
N GLN A 39 11.36 -22.11 1.12
CA GLN A 39 10.58 -23.33 0.88
C GLN A 39 10.66 -23.80 -0.57
N LEU A 40 10.56 -22.88 -1.53
CA LEU A 40 10.70 -23.20 -2.96
C LEU A 40 12.10 -23.77 -3.27
N CYS A 41 13.15 -23.15 -2.75
CA CYS A 41 14.51 -23.64 -2.93
C CYS A 41 14.71 -25.03 -2.30
N ILE A 42 14.14 -25.29 -1.12
CA ILE A 42 14.16 -26.63 -0.52
C ILE A 42 13.45 -27.64 -1.43
N SER A 43 12.24 -27.31 -1.91
CA SER A 43 11.45 -28.21 -2.77
C SER A 43 12.08 -28.49 -4.14
N THR A 44 12.90 -27.57 -4.63
CA THR A 44 13.59 -27.67 -5.93
C THR A 44 15.04 -28.13 -5.79
N HIS A 45 15.49 -28.49 -4.58
CA HIS A 45 16.87 -28.82 -4.26
C HIS A 45 17.89 -27.75 -4.69
N ALA A 46 17.48 -26.48 -4.71
CA ALA A 46 18.32 -25.35 -5.03
C ALA A 46 19.00 -24.77 -3.78
N ARG A 47 20.18 -24.18 -3.95
CA ARG A 47 20.87 -23.46 -2.88
C ARG A 47 20.12 -22.17 -2.52
N CYS A 48 19.65 -22.08 -1.28
CA CYS A 48 19.08 -20.86 -0.73
C CYS A 48 20.16 -19.81 -0.47
N MET A 49 19.88 -18.55 -0.77
CA MET A 49 20.68 -17.43 -0.29
C MET A 49 20.22 -16.96 1.09
N LYS A 50 21.09 -16.26 1.83
CA LYS A 50 20.75 -15.73 3.15
C LYS A 50 19.74 -14.58 3.03
N LEU A 51 18.86 -14.45 4.03
CA LEU A 51 17.86 -13.39 4.14
C LEU A 51 18.41 -11.98 3.85
N SER A 52 19.58 -11.63 4.40
CA SER A 52 20.18 -10.31 4.20
C SER A 52 20.52 -10.04 2.73
N ALA A 53 21.13 -11.02 2.05
CA ALA A 53 21.45 -10.93 0.63
C ALA A 53 20.18 -10.88 -0.23
N PHE A 54 19.17 -11.68 0.11
CA PHE A 54 17.87 -11.66 -0.54
C PHE A 54 17.22 -10.26 -0.48
N ILE A 55 17.18 -9.64 0.70
CA ILE A 55 16.59 -8.31 0.88
C ILE A 55 17.33 -7.23 0.07
N ILE A 56 18.66 -7.29 0.02
CA ILE A 56 19.48 -6.34 -0.74
C ILE A 56 19.17 -6.46 -2.23
N ILE A 57 19.17 -7.68 -2.77
CA ILE A 57 18.92 -7.93 -4.19
C ILE A 57 17.48 -7.59 -4.56
N TRP A 58 16.52 -7.95 -3.70
CA TRP A 58 15.12 -7.58 -3.86
C TRP A 58 14.97 -6.06 -3.98
N ALA A 59 15.62 -5.30 -3.10
CA ALA A 59 15.56 -3.84 -3.12
C ALA A 59 16.19 -3.25 -4.39
N SER A 60 17.30 -3.82 -4.89
CA SER A 60 17.94 -3.35 -6.13
C SER A 60 17.15 -3.71 -7.39
N CYS A 61 16.56 -4.90 -7.43
CA CYS A 61 15.86 -5.39 -8.62
C CYS A 61 14.41 -4.90 -8.70
N THR A 62 13.79 -4.64 -7.54
CA THR A 62 12.37 -4.25 -7.46
C THR A 62 12.16 -2.97 -6.64
N PRO A 63 12.83 -1.86 -6.96
CA PRO A 63 12.71 -0.61 -6.19
C PRO A 63 11.29 -0.02 -6.23
N HIS A 64 10.52 -0.36 -7.27
CA HIS A 64 9.12 0.03 -7.45
C HIS A 64 8.12 -0.87 -6.71
N ILE A 65 8.56 -1.99 -6.12
CA ILE A 65 7.69 -2.88 -5.33
C ILE A 65 7.76 -2.48 -3.86
N LYS A 66 6.61 -2.07 -3.32
CA LYS A 66 6.46 -1.71 -1.90
C LYS A 66 5.52 -2.67 -1.20
N ILE A 67 5.74 -2.92 0.08
CA ILE A 67 4.75 -3.61 0.92
C ILE A 67 3.81 -2.53 1.46
N ALA A 68 2.51 -2.69 1.22
CA ALA A 68 1.50 -1.77 1.75
C ALA A 68 1.48 -1.88 3.28
N HIS A 69 1.80 -0.80 3.98
CA HIS A 69 1.61 -0.69 5.43
C HIS A 69 0.22 -0.11 5.73
N PRO A 70 -0.35 -0.33 6.93
CA PRO A 70 -1.60 0.33 7.33
C PRO A 70 -1.55 1.87 7.26
N ARG A 71 -0.36 2.47 7.30
CA ARG A 71 -0.13 3.90 7.04
C ARG A 71 -0.21 4.25 5.55
N ASP A 72 0.18 3.33 4.67
CA ASP A 72 0.08 3.49 3.23
C ASP A 72 -1.39 3.49 2.75
N ASP A 73 -2.30 2.88 3.52
CA ASP A 73 -3.75 2.90 3.25
C ASP A 73 -4.43 4.25 3.51
N ALA A 74 -3.77 5.17 4.22
CA ALA A 74 -4.28 6.50 4.50
C ALA A 74 -3.68 7.53 3.54
N CYS A 75 -4.52 8.25 2.79
CA CYS A 75 -4.02 9.40 2.04
C CYS A 75 -3.66 10.54 3.00
N ALA A 76 -2.86 11.51 2.54
CA ALA A 76 -2.44 12.66 3.34
C ALA A 76 -3.62 13.40 3.99
N LYS A 77 -4.78 13.46 3.32
CA LYS A 77 -6.00 14.06 3.87
C LYS A 77 -6.58 13.25 5.03
N CYS A 78 -6.60 11.90 4.93
CA CYS A 78 -6.98 11.04 6.05
C CYS A 78 -6.03 11.21 7.24
N GLU A 79 -4.72 11.32 6.98
CA GLU A 79 -3.73 11.51 8.05
C GLU A 79 -3.88 12.88 8.75
N SER A 80 -4.09 13.96 7.97
CA SER A 80 -4.36 15.29 8.53
C SER A 80 -5.61 15.28 9.40
N LEU A 81 -6.73 14.80 8.87
CA LEU A 81 -8.00 14.80 9.60
C LEU A 81 -7.94 13.93 10.87
N ARG A 82 -7.19 12.83 10.86
CA ARG A 82 -6.94 12.04 12.08
C ARG A 82 -6.11 12.80 13.12
N LYS A 83 -5.13 13.59 12.69
CA LYS A 83 -4.38 14.47 13.59
C LYS A 83 -5.28 15.56 14.16
N ASP A 84 -6.11 16.17 13.31
CA ASP A 84 -7.03 17.25 13.71
C ASP A 84 -8.04 16.75 14.76
N VAL A 85 -8.58 15.54 14.58
CA VAL A 85 -9.43 14.87 15.60
C VAL A 85 -8.68 14.59 16.92
N ALA A 86 -7.38 14.27 16.84
CA ALA A 86 -6.57 13.99 18.03
C ALA A 86 -6.12 15.27 18.77
N SER A 87 -5.97 16.38 18.04
CA SER A 87 -5.54 17.67 18.58
C SER A 87 -6.68 18.62 18.94
N SER A 88 -7.92 18.32 18.58
CA SER A 88 -9.09 19.14 18.91
C SER A 88 -9.29 19.22 20.42
N VAL A 89 -9.43 20.43 20.94
CA VAL A 89 -9.57 20.69 22.39
C VAL A 89 -11.04 20.86 22.76
N SER A 90 -11.86 21.41 21.85
CA SER A 90 -13.29 21.56 22.05
C SER A 90 -14.11 20.42 21.43
N GLU A 91 -15.31 20.18 21.99
CA GLU A 91 -16.22 19.16 21.49
C GLU A 91 -16.74 19.48 20.08
N GLU A 92 -16.94 20.76 19.77
CA GLU A 92 -17.35 21.24 18.43
C GLU A 92 -16.26 20.99 17.38
N GLU A 93 -15.00 21.31 17.67
CA GLU A 93 -13.86 21.04 16.77
C GLU A 93 -13.70 19.54 16.51
N LYS A 94 -13.86 18.73 17.56
CA LYS A 94 -13.79 17.28 17.45
C LYS A 94 -14.92 16.73 16.59
N MET A 95 -16.13 17.25 16.76
CA MET A 95 -17.30 16.87 15.96
C MET A 95 -17.06 17.22 14.48
N LEU A 96 -16.65 18.45 14.18
CA LEU A 96 -16.37 18.91 12.81
C LEU A 96 -15.28 18.07 12.13
N SER A 97 -14.18 17.82 12.83
CA SER A 97 -13.04 17.05 12.31
C SER A 97 -13.41 15.58 12.08
N THR A 98 -14.24 15.01 12.96
CA THR A 98 -14.74 13.63 12.82
C THR A 98 -15.70 13.51 11.64
N THR A 99 -16.63 14.46 11.49
CA THR A 99 -17.55 14.52 10.35
C THR A 99 -16.80 14.67 9.03
N ALA A 100 -15.77 15.52 8.99
CA ALA A 100 -14.93 15.71 7.81
C ALA A 100 -14.17 14.43 7.41
N LEU A 101 -13.62 13.71 8.39
CA LEU A 101 -12.98 12.41 8.16
C LEU A 101 -13.97 11.38 7.61
N GLN A 102 -15.18 11.34 8.18
CA GLN A 102 -16.21 10.39 7.79
C GLN A 102 -16.72 10.64 6.37
N ASN A 103 -16.97 11.90 6.01
CA ASN A 103 -17.34 12.29 4.65
C ASN A 103 -16.26 11.89 3.64
N HIS A 104 -14.99 12.15 3.97
CA HIS A 104 -13.89 11.78 3.10
C HIS A 104 -13.77 10.26 2.89
N ILE A 105 -14.01 9.46 3.93
CA ILE A 105 -14.05 7.99 3.81
C ILE A 105 -15.22 7.53 2.93
N VAL A 106 -16.40 8.13 3.07
CA VAL A 106 -17.58 7.82 2.24
C VAL A 106 -17.31 8.13 0.77
N ASP A 107 -16.71 9.27 0.46
CA ASP A 107 -16.39 9.64 -0.92
C ASP A 107 -15.32 8.71 -1.52
N ALA A 108 -14.31 8.35 -0.75
CA ALA A 108 -13.29 7.38 -1.16
C ALA A 108 -13.86 5.97 -1.40
N ARG A 109 -14.98 5.60 -0.75
CA ARG A 109 -15.69 4.34 -1.01
C ARG A 109 -16.48 4.39 -2.32
N LYS A 110 -17.13 5.51 -2.64
CA LYS A 110 -17.88 5.68 -3.91
C LYS A 110 -16.97 5.51 -5.13
N VAL A 111 -15.76 6.06 -5.09
CA VAL A 111 -14.77 5.92 -6.17
C VAL A 111 -14.30 4.46 -6.32
N ARG A 112 -14.15 3.72 -5.20
CA ARG A 112 -13.73 2.32 -5.22
C ARG A 112 -14.81 1.34 -5.71
N CYS A 113 -16.09 1.65 -5.48
CA CYS A 113 -17.21 0.81 -5.92
C CYS A 113 -17.67 1.09 -7.36
N ASN A 114 -17.10 2.08 -8.05
CA ASN A 114 -17.43 2.40 -9.44
C ASN A 114 -16.19 2.17 -10.32
N PRO A 115 -15.91 0.93 -10.76
CA PRO A 115 -14.76 0.67 -11.62
C PRO A 115 -14.96 1.41 -12.95
N ILE A 116 -14.14 2.43 -13.19
CA ILE A 116 -14.05 3.08 -14.50
C ILE A 116 -13.63 1.99 -15.49
N LYS A 117 -14.53 1.61 -16.40
CA LYS A 117 -14.22 0.72 -17.54
C LYS A 117 -13.26 1.47 -18.45
N ILE A 118 -11.97 1.21 -18.33
CA ILE A 118 -11.00 1.61 -19.34
C ILE A 118 -11.02 0.54 -20.43
N THR A 119 -11.72 0.83 -21.53
CA THR A 119 -11.59 0.08 -22.78
C THR A 119 -10.26 0.49 -23.41
N ILE A 120 -9.29 -0.42 -23.42
CA ILE A 120 -8.07 -0.26 -24.22
C ILE A 120 -8.41 -0.79 -25.62
N LEU A 121 -8.31 0.09 -26.62
CA LEU A 121 -8.36 -0.24 -28.05
C LEU A 121 -7.10 -0.99 -28.48
#